data_AF-A0A831SFT2-F1
#
_entry.id   AF-A0A831SFT2-F1
#
_cell.length_a   1.000
_cell.length_b   1.000
_cell.length_c   1.000
_cell.angle_alpha   90.00
_cell.angle_beta   90.00
_cell.angle_gamma   90.00
#
_symmetry.space_group_name_H-M   'P 1'
#
loop_
_entity.id
_entity.type
_entity.pdbx_description
1 polymer ?
#
loop_
_entity_poly.entity_id
_entity_poly.type
_entity_poly.pdbx_seq_one_letter_code
_entity_poly.pdbx_strand_id
1 'polypeptide(L)'
;RAPANTIKAAEAHKNIRIFLKEQGIKNFYDIGEGICHQVLPEKGFVRPGMLTVGTDSHTTTYGAFGAFSTGIGATEMAAVWATGKLWLRIPETLKMIINGKLPDRVMAKDVILHIIGEIGSDGANYKAIEFYGETVENFSVSSRMTISNQAMEAGAKAAIIPPDEKTIRYLRERTSKKINPVFADENAKYEKTYEFDISDLEPQIACPHTVDNVKPVSEVTGLHIDQAVLGSCTNGRLEDLAIAAEILKGKRIAEHVRMIVVPASREIYLQAMEKGYMQIFLEAGATIINPGCGPCLGAHQGILASGERAITSTNRNFRGRMGSPESEVYLASPATVAASALRGEITDPREV
;
A
#
# COMPACT_ATOMS: atom_id res chain seq x y z
N ARG A 1 1.16 1.63 17.95
CA ARG A 1 2.47 1.46 17.26
C ARG A 1 3.06 0.17 17.79
N ALA A 2 3.72 -0.63 16.96
CA ALA A 2 4.11 -1.98 17.36
C ALA A 2 5.59 -2.23 17.00
N PRO A 3 6.48 -2.50 17.98
CA PRO A 3 6.34 -2.32 19.43
C PRO A 3 5.82 -0.95 19.88
N ALA A 4 5.27 -0.92 21.10
CA ALA A 4 4.85 0.33 21.70
C ALA A 4 6.06 1.25 21.85
N ASN A 5 5.99 2.41 21.20
CA ASN A 5 7.06 3.41 21.15
C ASN A 5 7.01 4.40 22.32
N THR A 6 5.92 4.40 23.09
CA THR A 6 5.69 5.29 24.24
C THR A 6 4.86 4.57 25.30
N ILE A 7 4.91 5.05 26.56
CA ILE A 7 4.07 4.53 27.66
C ILE A 7 2.58 4.64 27.30
N LYS A 8 2.15 5.75 26.70
CA LYS A 8 0.76 5.94 26.25
C LYS A 8 0.33 4.88 25.24
N ALA A 9 1.20 4.51 24.29
CA ALA A 9 0.92 3.43 23.35
C ALA A 9 0.85 2.06 24.05
N ALA A 10 1.70 1.81 25.04
CA ALA A 10 1.69 0.56 25.82
C ALA A 10 0.39 0.40 26.63
N GLU A 11 -0.06 1.47 27.31
CA GLU A 11 -1.34 1.49 28.04
C GLU A 11 -2.53 1.30 27.08
N ALA A 12 -2.50 1.93 25.90
CA ALA A 12 -3.53 1.71 24.88
C ALA A 12 -3.59 0.24 24.43
N HIS A 13 -2.44 -0.40 24.18
CA HIS A 13 -2.38 -1.81 23.82
C HIS A 13 -2.93 -2.72 24.94
N LYS A 14 -2.60 -2.43 26.20
CA LYS A 14 -3.13 -3.14 27.38
C LYS A 14 -4.65 -3.00 27.48
N ASN A 15 -5.17 -1.78 27.36
CA ASN A 15 -6.62 -1.52 27.46
C ASN A 15 -7.41 -2.19 26.34
N ILE A 16 -6.87 -2.21 25.11
CA ILE A 16 -7.47 -2.95 23.99
C ILE A 16 -7.58 -4.44 24.32
N ARG A 17 -6.52 -5.07 24.84
CA ARG A 17 -6.54 -6.49 25.23
C ARG A 17 -7.56 -6.79 26.32
N ILE A 18 -7.71 -5.91 27.31
CA ILE A 18 -8.72 -6.03 28.37
C ILE A 18 -10.11 -5.96 27.77
N PHE A 19 -10.40 -4.93 26.98
CA PHE A 19 -11.70 -4.74 26.32
C PHE A 19 -12.08 -5.94 25.46
N LEU A 20 -11.16 -6.46 24.63
CA LEU A 20 -11.43 -7.62 23.78
C LEU A 20 -11.81 -8.86 24.58
N LYS A 21 -11.17 -9.07 25.73
CA LYS A 21 -11.50 -10.17 26.65
C LYS A 21 -12.90 -10.00 27.24
N GLU A 22 -13.24 -8.79 27.70
CA GLU A 22 -14.55 -8.47 28.25
C GLU A 22 -15.67 -8.62 27.22
N GLN A 23 -15.42 -8.25 25.97
CA GLN A 23 -16.40 -8.34 24.88
C GLN A 23 -16.42 -9.71 24.18
N GLY A 24 -15.53 -10.64 24.54
CA GLY A 24 -15.43 -11.96 23.89
C GLY A 24 -15.02 -11.90 22.41
N ILE A 25 -14.33 -10.84 21.98
CA ILE A 25 -13.89 -10.65 20.59
C ILE A 25 -12.67 -11.53 20.32
N LYS A 26 -12.83 -12.53 19.45
CA LYS A 26 -11.77 -13.51 19.13
C LYS A 26 -10.86 -13.10 17.97
N ASN A 27 -11.36 -12.28 17.05
CA ASN A 27 -10.63 -11.86 15.85
C ASN A 27 -9.71 -10.68 16.20
N PHE A 28 -8.71 -10.95 17.03
CA PHE A 28 -7.69 -9.99 17.42
C PHE A 28 -6.32 -10.46 16.91
N TYR A 29 -5.58 -9.52 16.31
CA TYR A 29 -4.26 -9.75 15.77
C TYR A 29 -3.31 -8.77 16.46
N ASP A 30 -2.44 -9.30 17.32
CA ASP A 30 -1.53 -8.49 18.14
C ASP A 30 -0.30 -8.05 17.33
N ILE A 31 0.59 -7.33 17.99
CA ILE A 31 1.92 -7.00 17.50
C ILE A 31 2.62 -8.19 16.84
N GLY A 32 3.21 -7.93 15.67
CA GLY A 32 3.98 -8.90 14.90
C GLY A 32 3.14 -9.63 13.85
N GLU A 33 1.81 -9.58 13.91
CA GLU A 33 0.95 -10.20 12.88
C GLU A 33 1.01 -9.46 11.55
N GLY A 34 0.99 -8.13 11.56
CA GLY A 34 1.10 -7.34 10.33
C GLY A 34 0.27 -6.07 10.28
N ILE A 35 0.29 -5.45 9.12
CA ILE A 35 -0.49 -4.26 8.80
C ILE A 35 -1.96 -4.65 8.62
N CYS A 36 -2.90 -3.86 9.17
CA CYS A 36 -4.34 -4.18 9.12
C CYS A 36 -4.86 -4.48 7.71
N HIS A 37 -4.41 -3.74 6.69
CA HIS A 37 -4.82 -3.95 5.30
C HIS A 37 -4.22 -5.19 4.63
N GLN A 38 -3.17 -5.76 5.22
CA GLN A 38 -2.59 -7.04 4.81
C GLN A 38 -3.23 -8.20 5.58
N VAL A 39 -3.34 -8.08 6.90
CA VAL A 39 -3.85 -9.14 7.78
C VAL A 39 -5.31 -9.47 7.48
N LEU A 40 -6.16 -8.47 7.25
CA LEU A 40 -7.60 -8.71 7.06
C LEU A 40 -7.91 -9.65 5.87
N PRO A 41 -7.36 -9.43 4.65
CA PRO A 41 -7.54 -10.37 3.55
C PRO A 41 -6.78 -11.69 3.72
N GLU A 42 -5.59 -11.70 4.34
CA GLU A 42 -4.86 -12.95 4.66
C GLU A 42 -5.68 -13.90 5.52
N LYS A 43 -6.48 -13.36 6.44
CA LYS A 43 -7.36 -14.14 7.32
C LYS A 43 -8.75 -14.41 6.71
N GLY A 44 -8.94 -14.08 5.43
CA GLY A 44 -10.15 -14.41 4.68
C GLY A 44 -11.41 -13.64 5.10
N PHE A 45 -11.25 -12.47 5.75
CA PHE A 45 -12.38 -11.65 6.18
C PHE A 45 -12.96 -10.77 5.06
N VAL A 46 -12.15 -10.42 4.07
CA VAL A 46 -12.57 -9.63 2.91
C VAL A 46 -12.95 -10.59 1.80
N ARG A 47 -14.19 -10.49 1.30
CA ARG A 47 -14.70 -11.31 0.20
C ARG A 47 -15.49 -10.43 -0.77
N PRO A 48 -15.56 -10.82 -2.07
CA PRO A 48 -16.41 -10.17 -3.05
C PRO A 48 -17.84 -9.93 -2.56
N GLY A 49 -18.38 -8.75 -2.89
CA GLY A 49 -19.73 -8.33 -2.54
C GLY A 49 -19.94 -7.87 -1.10
N MET A 50 -18.89 -7.83 -0.27
CA MET A 50 -18.99 -7.32 1.10
C MET A 50 -18.91 -5.79 1.16
N LEU A 51 -19.63 -5.20 2.11
CA LEU A 51 -19.34 -3.85 2.64
C LEU A 51 -18.34 -4.00 3.80
N THR A 52 -17.15 -3.42 3.66
CA THR A 52 -16.10 -3.44 4.68
C THR A 52 -15.74 -2.03 5.12
N VAL A 53 -15.87 -1.74 6.41
CA VAL A 53 -15.51 -0.43 6.97
C VAL A 53 -14.39 -0.59 8.00
N GLY A 54 -13.50 0.41 8.07
CA GLY A 54 -12.35 0.41 8.97
C GLY A 54 -12.04 1.83 9.44
N THR A 55 -11.38 1.96 10.58
CA THR A 55 -10.96 3.27 11.13
C THR A 55 -9.67 3.81 10.52
N ASP A 56 -9.25 3.24 9.39
CA ASP A 56 -8.09 3.68 8.61
C ASP A 56 -8.54 4.16 7.23
N SER A 57 -7.93 5.24 6.74
CA SER A 57 -8.26 5.83 5.43
C SER A 57 -8.06 4.86 4.28
N HIS A 58 -7.04 4.00 4.34
CA HIS A 58 -6.66 3.09 3.26
C HIS A 58 -7.45 1.78 3.29
N THR A 59 -8.57 1.73 4.00
CA THR A 59 -9.55 0.64 3.92
C THR A 59 -10.03 0.41 2.48
N THR A 60 -9.88 1.38 1.58
CA THR A 60 -10.05 1.25 0.12
C THR A 60 -9.28 0.07 -0.48
N THR A 61 -8.17 -0.35 0.13
CA THR A 61 -7.35 -1.52 -0.28
C THR A 61 -8.19 -2.77 -0.54
N TYR A 62 -9.25 -2.97 0.24
CA TYR A 62 -10.05 -4.20 0.19
C TYR A 62 -10.92 -4.33 -1.05
N GLY A 63 -11.11 -3.25 -1.83
CA GLY A 63 -11.83 -3.37 -3.09
C GLY A 63 -11.03 -4.04 -4.20
N ALA A 64 -9.74 -4.32 -3.99
CA ALA A 64 -8.96 -5.29 -4.78
C ALA A 64 -9.59 -6.70 -4.81
N PHE A 65 -10.48 -7.00 -3.85
CA PHE A 65 -11.20 -8.26 -3.73
C PHE A 65 -12.66 -8.16 -4.20
N GLY A 66 -13.05 -7.11 -4.93
CA GLY A 66 -14.44 -6.88 -5.35
C GLY A 66 -15.39 -6.54 -4.19
N ALA A 67 -14.86 -5.95 -3.12
CA ALA A 67 -15.64 -5.49 -1.97
C ALA A 67 -15.80 -3.97 -2.01
N PHE A 68 -16.95 -3.44 -1.57
CA PHE A 68 -17.04 -2.01 -1.30
C PHE A 68 -16.38 -1.73 0.04
N SER A 69 -15.32 -0.93 0.06
CA SER A 69 -14.55 -0.69 1.28
C SER A 69 -14.09 0.74 1.46
N THR A 70 -14.31 1.30 2.66
CA THR A 70 -14.05 2.70 2.97
C THR A 70 -13.57 2.90 4.40
N GLY A 71 -12.70 3.90 4.59
CA GLY A 71 -12.41 4.44 5.91
C GLY A 71 -13.60 5.17 6.51
N ILE A 72 -13.77 5.09 7.83
CA ILE A 72 -14.76 5.80 8.64
C ILE A 72 -14.12 6.30 9.96
N GLY A 73 -14.73 7.30 10.60
CA GLY A 73 -14.27 7.83 11.88
C GLY A 73 -14.61 6.94 13.08
N ALA A 74 -14.05 7.29 14.24
CA ALA A 74 -14.30 6.55 15.49
C ALA A 74 -15.78 6.57 15.92
N THR A 75 -16.48 7.68 15.72
CA THR A 75 -17.92 7.81 16.02
C THR A 75 -18.77 6.88 15.16
N GLU A 76 -18.47 6.80 13.86
CA GLU A 76 -19.16 5.90 12.93
C GLU A 76 -18.86 4.44 13.28
N MET A 77 -17.62 4.12 13.65
CA MET A 77 -17.26 2.78 14.10
C MET A 77 -17.99 2.37 15.38
N ALA A 78 -18.18 3.30 16.33
CA ALA A 78 -18.99 3.04 17.53
C ALA A 78 -20.44 2.71 17.17
N ALA A 79 -21.04 3.40 16.19
CA ALA A 79 -22.38 3.09 15.70
C ALA A 79 -22.44 1.71 15.02
N VAL A 80 -21.41 1.35 14.23
CA VAL A 80 -21.29 0.02 13.62
C VAL A 80 -21.18 -1.07 14.69
N TRP A 81 -20.37 -0.88 15.73
CA TRP A 81 -20.28 -1.83 16.84
C TRP A 81 -21.60 -1.97 17.60
N ALA A 82 -22.33 -0.88 17.80
CA ALA A 82 -23.60 -0.89 18.53
C ALA A 82 -24.76 -1.49 17.72
N THR A 83 -24.78 -1.32 16.39
CA THR A 83 -25.98 -1.59 15.58
C THR A 83 -25.76 -2.57 14.42
N GLY A 84 -24.52 -2.83 14.05
CA GLY A 84 -24.17 -3.55 12.82
C GLY A 84 -24.53 -2.81 11.53
N LYS A 85 -24.86 -1.52 11.59
CA LYS A 85 -25.34 -0.70 10.48
C LYS A 85 -24.64 0.65 10.43
N LEU A 86 -24.63 1.26 9.25
CA LEU A 86 -24.09 2.61 9.01
C LEU A 86 -24.84 3.26 7.84
N TRP A 87 -24.94 4.60 7.86
CA TRP A 87 -25.42 5.38 6.73
C TRP A 87 -24.24 5.77 5.83
N LEU A 88 -24.37 5.49 4.54
CA LEU A 88 -23.40 5.90 3.52
C LEU A 88 -24.17 6.54 2.35
N ARG A 89 -23.68 7.68 1.86
CA ARG A 89 -24.15 8.23 0.58
C ARG A 89 -23.51 7.40 -0.54
N ILE A 90 -24.34 6.96 -1.48
CA ILE A 90 -23.88 6.22 -2.66
C ILE A 90 -22.98 7.17 -3.49
N PRO A 91 -21.71 6.83 -3.74
CA PRO A 91 -20.82 7.66 -4.54
C PRO A 91 -21.12 7.50 -6.05
N GLU A 92 -20.88 8.55 -6.82
CA GLU A 92 -20.70 8.42 -8.27
C GLU A 92 -19.43 7.62 -8.57
N THR A 93 -19.33 7.04 -9.77
CA THR A 93 -18.23 6.12 -10.12
C THR A 93 -17.44 6.61 -11.33
N LEU A 94 -16.11 6.65 -11.16
CA LEU A 94 -15.13 6.84 -12.23
C LEU A 94 -14.68 5.47 -12.74
N LYS A 95 -14.76 5.26 -14.06
CA LYS A 95 -14.25 4.06 -14.71
C LYS A 95 -12.82 4.30 -15.19
N MET A 96 -11.86 3.50 -14.73
CA MET A 96 -10.47 3.56 -15.17
C MET A 96 -10.15 2.31 -15.98
N ILE A 97 -9.96 2.47 -17.30
CA ILE A 97 -9.56 1.39 -18.20
C ILE A 97 -8.05 1.50 -18.42
N ILE A 98 -7.29 0.50 -18.01
CA ILE A 98 -5.83 0.49 -18.06
C ILE A 98 -5.40 -0.69 -18.95
N ASN A 99 -4.80 -0.35 -20.09
CA ASN A 99 -4.35 -1.30 -21.10
C ASN A 99 -2.85 -1.16 -21.35
N GLY A 100 -2.27 -2.17 -22.00
CA GLY A 100 -0.84 -2.26 -22.26
C GLY A 100 -0.12 -3.20 -21.30
N LYS A 101 1.11 -3.56 -21.68
CA LYS A 101 1.98 -4.42 -20.88
C LYS A 101 2.88 -3.55 -20.02
N LEU A 102 3.06 -3.93 -18.76
CA LEU A 102 4.02 -3.25 -17.88
C LEU A 102 5.42 -3.32 -18.50
N PRO A 103 6.08 -2.17 -18.70
CA PRO A 103 7.47 -2.14 -19.12
C PRO A 103 8.40 -2.74 -18.06
N ASP A 104 9.65 -2.98 -18.44
CA ASP A 104 10.63 -3.58 -17.53
C ASP A 104 10.78 -2.76 -16.24
N ARG A 105 10.74 -3.46 -15.10
CA ARG A 105 10.79 -2.93 -13.73
C ARG A 105 9.75 -1.85 -13.38
N VAL A 106 8.71 -1.68 -14.20
CA VAL A 106 7.52 -0.89 -13.88
C VAL A 106 6.53 -1.75 -13.11
N MET A 107 5.98 -1.20 -12.03
CA MET A 107 5.10 -1.90 -11.11
C MET A 107 3.73 -1.23 -11.02
N ALA A 108 2.77 -1.92 -10.40
CA ALA A 108 1.44 -1.35 -10.12
C ALA A 108 1.49 -0.02 -9.36
N LYS A 109 2.55 0.19 -8.56
CA LYS A 109 2.84 1.45 -7.88
C LYS A 109 3.05 2.60 -8.86
N ASP A 110 3.80 2.38 -9.93
CA ASP A 110 4.07 3.39 -10.95
C ASP A 110 2.78 3.74 -11.71
N VAL A 111 1.96 2.73 -12.03
CA VAL A 111 0.65 2.92 -12.69
C VAL A 111 -0.28 3.80 -11.85
N ILE A 112 -0.45 3.50 -10.55
CA ILE A 112 -1.34 4.31 -9.71
C ILE A 112 -0.78 5.70 -9.43
N LEU A 113 0.54 5.87 -9.35
CA LEU A 113 1.14 7.20 -9.27
C LEU A 113 0.87 7.99 -10.55
N HIS A 114 1.08 7.42 -11.73
CA HIS A 114 0.76 8.06 -13.01
C HIS A 114 -0.70 8.53 -13.04
N ILE A 115 -1.65 7.65 -12.67
CA ILE A 115 -3.08 8.00 -12.62
C ILE A 115 -3.33 9.16 -11.65
N ILE A 116 -2.75 9.14 -10.44
CA ILE A 116 -2.91 10.22 -9.46
C ILE A 116 -2.31 11.53 -9.96
N GLY A 117 -1.17 11.49 -10.66
CA GLY A 117 -0.58 12.66 -11.31
C GLY A 117 -1.50 13.29 -12.36
N GLU A 118 -2.20 12.46 -13.14
CA GLU A 118 -3.11 12.93 -14.19
C GLU A 118 -4.44 13.47 -13.65
N ILE A 119 -5.01 12.85 -12.61
CA ILE A 119 -6.32 13.27 -12.07
C ILE A 119 -6.24 14.21 -10.87
N GLY A 120 -5.07 14.33 -10.24
CA GLY A 120 -4.83 15.11 -9.03
C GLY A 120 -5.31 14.44 -7.75
N SER A 121 -4.86 14.98 -6.60
CA SER A 121 -5.16 14.45 -5.26
C SER A 121 -6.63 14.55 -4.85
N ASP A 122 -7.42 15.38 -5.53
CA ASP A 122 -8.88 15.51 -5.34
C ASP A 122 -9.69 14.98 -6.54
N GLY A 123 -9.04 14.37 -7.54
CA GLY A 123 -9.66 13.95 -8.80
C GLY A 123 -10.82 12.96 -8.66
N ALA A 124 -10.83 12.19 -7.57
CA ALA A 124 -11.86 11.23 -7.23
C ALA A 124 -12.56 11.54 -5.89
N ASN A 125 -12.55 12.81 -5.45
CA ASN A 125 -13.14 13.20 -4.16
C ASN A 125 -14.60 12.72 -4.02
N TYR A 126 -14.83 11.87 -3.00
CA TYR A 126 -16.08 11.15 -2.70
C TYR A 126 -16.61 10.23 -3.81
N LYS A 127 -15.84 9.92 -4.84
CA LYS A 127 -16.23 9.01 -5.91
C LYS A 127 -15.70 7.61 -5.64
N ALA A 128 -16.39 6.60 -6.16
CA ALA A 128 -15.79 5.28 -6.31
C ALA A 128 -14.92 5.27 -7.57
N ILE A 129 -13.81 4.54 -7.52
CA ILE A 129 -13.03 4.20 -8.71
C ILE A 129 -13.23 2.72 -9.00
N GLU A 130 -13.59 2.38 -10.23
CA GLU A 130 -13.55 1.00 -10.71
C GLU A 130 -12.42 0.84 -11.73
N PHE A 131 -11.56 -0.17 -11.50
CA PHE A 131 -10.44 -0.44 -12.40
C PHE A 131 -10.75 -1.64 -13.32
N TYR A 132 -10.48 -1.44 -14.60
CA TYR A 132 -10.70 -2.38 -15.70
C TYR A 132 -9.49 -2.39 -16.65
N GLY A 133 -9.52 -3.28 -17.64
CA GLY A 133 -8.53 -3.32 -18.73
C GLY A 133 -7.50 -4.43 -18.57
N GLU A 134 -6.79 -4.71 -19.66
CA GLU A 134 -5.86 -5.84 -19.79
C GLU A 134 -4.79 -5.82 -18.68
N THR A 135 -4.27 -4.65 -18.33
CA THR A 135 -3.24 -4.51 -17.30
C THR A 135 -3.77 -4.95 -15.93
N VAL A 136 -5.01 -4.56 -15.58
CA VAL A 136 -5.64 -4.88 -14.29
C VAL A 136 -5.98 -6.37 -14.18
N GLU A 137 -6.42 -6.97 -15.28
CA GLU A 137 -6.63 -8.41 -15.39
C GLU A 137 -5.31 -9.18 -15.19
N ASN A 138 -4.21 -8.66 -15.74
CA ASN A 138 -2.88 -9.25 -15.61
C ASN A 138 -2.22 -9.05 -14.25
N PHE A 139 -2.59 -8.03 -13.48
CA PHE A 139 -2.08 -7.84 -12.12
C PHE A 139 -2.28 -9.07 -11.22
N SER A 140 -1.34 -9.26 -10.30
CA SER A 140 -1.52 -10.13 -9.14
C SER A 140 -2.52 -9.51 -8.15
N VAL A 141 -2.99 -10.29 -7.17
CA VAL A 141 -3.79 -9.74 -6.05
C VAL A 141 -3.02 -8.67 -5.28
N SER A 142 -1.69 -8.82 -5.14
CA SER A 142 -0.83 -7.85 -4.45
C SER A 142 -0.71 -6.52 -5.22
N SER A 143 -0.59 -6.58 -6.54
CA SER A 143 -0.60 -5.42 -7.42
C SER A 143 -1.96 -4.71 -7.42
N ARG A 144 -3.06 -5.47 -7.40
CA ARG A 144 -4.43 -4.94 -7.24
C ARG A 144 -4.64 -4.22 -5.90
N MET A 145 -4.09 -4.78 -4.81
CA MET A 145 -4.09 -4.13 -3.50
C MET A 145 -3.31 -2.81 -3.53
N THR A 146 -2.20 -2.72 -4.27
CA THR A 146 -1.41 -1.49 -4.43
C THR A 146 -2.25 -0.36 -5.01
N ILE A 147 -2.89 -0.58 -6.16
CA ILE A 147 -3.67 0.47 -6.82
C ILE A 147 -4.93 0.84 -6.02
N SER A 148 -5.60 -0.14 -5.40
CA SER A 148 -6.80 0.11 -4.58
C SER A 148 -6.46 0.85 -3.28
N ASN A 149 -5.28 0.58 -2.71
CA ASN A 149 -4.77 1.30 -1.55
C ASN A 149 -4.59 2.79 -1.87
N GLN A 150 -3.84 3.09 -2.93
CA GLN A 150 -3.47 4.47 -3.25
C GLN A 150 -4.57 5.29 -3.93
N ALA A 151 -5.65 4.69 -4.41
CA ALA A 151 -6.83 5.42 -4.86
C ALA A 151 -7.36 6.42 -3.80
N MET A 152 -7.17 6.13 -2.50
CA MET A 152 -7.48 7.07 -1.42
C MET A 152 -6.73 8.42 -1.55
N GLU A 153 -5.52 8.42 -2.12
CA GLU A 153 -4.71 9.64 -2.30
C GLU A 153 -5.19 10.51 -3.48
N ALA A 154 -6.14 10.02 -4.29
CA ALA A 154 -6.94 10.82 -5.22
C ALA A 154 -8.30 11.24 -4.63
N GLY A 155 -8.54 11.00 -3.33
CA GLY A 155 -9.79 11.31 -2.64
C GLY A 155 -10.91 10.28 -2.81
N ALA A 156 -10.60 9.10 -3.38
CA ALA A 156 -11.59 8.07 -3.65
C ALA A 156 -12.29 7.57 -2.37
N LYS A 157 -13.61 7.48 -2.42
CA LYS A 157 -14.42 6.88 -1.34
C LYS A 157 -14.27 5.36 -1.28
N ALA A 158 -14.15 4.73 -2.44
CA ALA A 158 -13.93 3.30 -2.61
C ALA A 158 -13.14 3.06 -3.91
N ALA A 159 -12.44 1.93 -3.97
CA ALA A 159 -11.61 1.58 -5.11
C ALA A 159 -11.80 0.09 -5.39
N ILE A 160 -12.51 -0.26 -6.45
CA ILE A 160 -13.06 -1.61 -6.67
C ILE A 160 -12.44 -2.21 -7.93
N ILE A 161 -12.05 -3.48 -7.82
CA ILE A 161 -11.61 -4.30 -8.94
C ILE A 161 -12.54 -5.51 -9.01
N PRO A 162 -13.21 -5.75 -10.15
CA PRO A 162 -14.04 -6.93 -10.33
C PRO A 162 -13.24 -8.21 -10.00
N PRO A 163 -13.80 -9.13 -9.20
CA PRO A 163 -13.10 -10.34 -8.81
C PRO A 163 -13.01 -11.32 -10.00
N ASP A 164 -11.81 -11.87 -10.23
CA ASP A 164 -11.55 -12.90 -11.23
C ASP A 164 -11.01 -14.19 -10.56
N GLU A 165 -10.56 -15.16 -11.36
CA GLU A 165 -10.02 -16.42 -10.83
C GLU A 165 -8.78 -16.24 -9.94
N LYS A 166 -7.98 -15.17 -10.12
CA LYS A 166 -6.84 -14.88 -9.21
C LYS A 166 -7.36 -14.49 -7.83
N THR A 167 -8.37 -13.63 -7.78
CA THR A 167 -9.05 -13.25 -6.53
C THR A 167 -9.71 -14.46 -5.86
N ILE A 168 -10.43 -15.28 -6.64
CA ILE A 168 -11.11 -16.47 -6.10
C ILE A 168 -10.09 -17.48 -5.54
N ARG A 169 -9.01 -17.77 -6.27
CA ARG A 169 -7.94 -18.67 -5.82
C ARG A 169 -7.30 -18.21 -4.51
N TYR A 170 -6.93 -16.93 -4.43
CA TYR A 170 -6.36 -16.34 -3.21
C TYR A 170 -7.27 -16.55 -2.00
N LEU A 171 -8.59 -16.39 -2.18
CA LEU A 171 -9.57 -16.52 -1.11
C LEU A 171 -9.89 -17.97 -0.74
N ARG A 172 -9.91 -18.90 -1.69
CA ARG A 172 -10.18 -20.34 -1.42
C ARG A 172 -9.18 -20.94 -0.43
N GLU A 173 -7.93 -20.48 -0.46
CA GLU A 173 -6.89 -20.90 0.49
C GLU A 173 -7.09 -20.34 1.91
N ARG A 174 -7.93 -19.30 2.07
CA ARG A 174 -8.03 -18.48 3.29
C ARG A 174 -9.39 -18.52 3.95
N THR A 175 -10.43 -18.94 3.23
CA THR A 175 -11.80 -19.02 3.77
C THR A 175 -12.62 -20.09 3.07
N SER A 176 -13.40 -20.84 3.86
CA SER A 176 -14.43 -21.76 3.38
C SER A 176 -15.81 -21.09 3.25
N LYS A 177 -15.92 -19.80 3.62
CA LYS A 177 -17.19 -19.08 3.56
C LYS A 177 -17.59 -18.80 2.12
N LYS A 178 -18.91 -18.71 1.88
CA LYS A 178 -19.47 -18.38 0.57
C LYS A 178 -18.90 -17.06 0.03
N ILE A 179 -18.54 -17.08 -1.25
CA ILE A 179 -18.12 -15.92 -2.04
C ILE A 179 -19.28 -15.55 -2.96
N ASN A 180 -19.78 -14.32 -2.86
CA ASN A 180 -20.92 -13.82 -3.64
C ASN A 180 -20.46 -12.56 -4.39
N PRO A 181 -19.78 -12.71 -5.54
CA PRO A 181 -19.30 -11.55 -6.27
C PRO A 181 -20.47 -10.72 -6.81
N VAL A 182 -20.25 -9.41 -6.88
CA VAL A 182 -21.17 -8.45 -7.49
C VAL A 182 -20.39 -7.78 -8.61
N PHE A 183 -21.02 -7.66 -9.78
CA PHE A 183 -20.43 -7.07 -10.98
C PHE A 183 -21.27 -5.87 -11.41
N ALA A 184 -20.65 -4.93 -12.11
CA ALA A 184 -21.37 -3.89 -12.80
C ALA A 184 -22.22 -4.51 -13.92
N ASP A 185 -23.43 -3.97 -14.12
CA ASP A 185 -24.26 -4.31 -15.29
C ASP A 185 -23.59 -3.80 -16.58
N GLU A 186 -23.85 -4.46 -17.71
CA GLU A 186 -23.30 -4.07 -19.01
C GLU A 186 -23.63 -2.61 -19.41
N ASN A 187 -24.77 -2.10 -18.95
CA ASN A 187 -25.25 -0.74 -19.20
C ASN A 187 -25.08 0.20 -17.99
N ALA A 188 -24.20 -0.14 -17.05
CA ALA A 188 -23.87 0.72 -15.91
C ALA A 188 -23.39 2.10 -16.38
N LYS A 189 -23.90 3.15 -15.74
CA LYS A 189 -23.54 4.54 -16.05
C LYS A 189 -22.41 5.00 -15.13
N TYR A 190 -21.37 5.53 -15.73
CA TYR A 190 -20.22 6.11 -15.05
C TYR A 190 -20.26 7.63 -15.21
N GLU A 191 -19.82 8.35 -14.18
CA GLU A 191 -19.72 9.81 -14.24
C GLU A 191 -18.68 10.22 -15.30
N LYS A 192 -17.55 9.51 -15.33
CA LYS A 192 -16.50 9.68 -16.33
C LYS A 192 -15.72 8.39 -16.51
N THR A 193 -15.27 8.17 -17.74
CA THR A 193 -14.34 7.09 -18.09
C THR A 193 -12.99 7.70 -18.47
N TYR A 194 -11.93 7.11 -17.94
CA TYR A 194 -10.54 7.40 -18.30
C TYR A 194 -9.94 6.15 -18.94
N GLU A 195 -9.14 6.36 -19.98
CA GLU A 195 -8.41 5.31 -20.68
C GLU A 195 -6.91 5.62 -20.60
N PHE A 196 -6.13 4.66 -20.11
CA PHE A 196 -4.69 4.77 -19.96
C PHE A 196 -4.03 3.65 -20.76
N ASP A 197 -3.10 4.01 -21.63
CA ASP A 197 -2.13 3.10 -22.24
C ASP A 197 -0.80 3.24 -21.50
N ILE A 198 -0.36 2.16 -20.86
CA ILE A 198 0.86 2.14 -20.03
C ILE A 198 2.04 1.47 -20.75
N SER A 199 1.93 1.19 -22.05
CA SER A 199 2.94 0.42 -22.79
C SER A 199 4.32 1.10 -22.84
N ASP A 200 4.37 2.43 -22.74
CA ASP A 200 5.59 3.23 -22.71
C ASP A 200 5.80 3.94 -21.35
N LEU A 201 5.08 3.50 -20.30
CA LEU A 201 5.15 4.12 -18.98
C LEU A 201 6.55 3.93 -18.37
N GLU A 202 7.22 5.03 -18.02
CA GLU A 202 8.46 4.98 -17.24
C GLU A 202 8.18 4.70 -15.75
N PRO A 203 9.16 4.22 -14.96
CA PRO A 203 9.06 4.24 -13.50
C PRO A 203 8.67 5.63 -13.01
N GLN A 204 7.74 5.72 -12.06
CA GLN A 204 7.16 6.97 -11.61
C GLN A 204 7.57 7.28 -10.17
N ILE A 205 7.60 8.57 -9.84
CA ILE A 205 7.93 9.05 -8.50
C ILE A 205 7.06 10.24 -8.11
N ALA A 206 6.42 10.14 -6.95
CA ALA A 206 5.71 11.28 -6.36
C ALA A 206 6.69 12.11 -5.53
N CYS A 207 7.02 13.30 -6.03
CA CYS A 207 7.91 14.24 -5.39
C CYS A 207 7.19 14.96 -4.22
N PRO A 208 7.92 15.39 -3.18
CA PRO A 208 7.33 16.14 -2.09
C PRO A 208 6.63 17.43 -2.58
N HIS A 209 5.63 17.95 -1.87
CA HIS A 209 5.02 17.44 -0.64
C HIS A 209 3.59 16.95 -0.85
N THR A 210 3.22 16.61 -2.08
CA THR A 210 1.89 16.11 -2.44
C THR A 210 2.00 14.85 -3.29
N VAL A 211 1.04 13.95 -3.16
CA VAL A 211 1.08 12.64 -3.82
C VAL A 211 0.85 12.76 -5.34
N ASP A 212 0.20 13.82 -5.78
CA ASP A 212 -0.08 14.15 -7.18
C ASP A 212 1.03 14.93 -7.89
N ASN A 213 2.11 15.31 -7.22
CA ASN A 213 3.32 15.84 -7.85
C ASN A 213 4.17 14.69 -8.42
N VAL A 214 3.64 14.02 -9.44
CA VAL A 214 4.23 12.82 -10.03
C VAL A 214 5.06 13.16 -11.27
N LYS A 215 6.22 12.54 -11.37
CA LYS A 215 7.14 12.67 -12.51
C LYS A 215 7.67 11.30 -12.93
N PRO A 216 8.10 11.14 -14.19
CA PRO A 216 9.03 10.07 -14.56
C PRO A 216 10.28 10.13 -13.68
N VAL A 217 10.81 8.98 -13.27
CA VAL A 217 12.02 8.90 -12.43
C VAL A 217 13.23 9.55 -13.11
N SER A 218 13.29 9.50 -14.44
CA SER A 218 14.34 10.10 -15.27
C SER A 218 14.49 11.62 -15.03
N GLU A 219 13.44 12.34 -14.65
CA GLU A 219 13.50 13.79 -14.37
C GLU A 219 14.17 14.16 -13.05
N VAL A 220 14.29 13.21 -12.13
CA VAL A 220 14.80 13.43 -10.76
C VAL A 220 15.93 12.49 -10.39
N THR A 221 16.48 11.79 -11.37
CA THR A 221 17.64 10.91 -11.20
C THR A 221 18.85 11.71 -10.72
N GLY A 222 19.64 11.13 -9.82
CA GLY A 222 20.82 11.79 -9.23
C GLY A 222 20.54 12.63 -7.98
N LEU A 223 19.28 12.72 -7.54
CA LEU A 223 18.97 13.39 -6.27
C LEU A 223 19.40 12.53 -5.08
N HIS A 224 20.31 13.05 -4.26
CA HIS A 224 20.78 12.42 -3.02
C HIS A 224 19.64 11.97 -2.10
N ILE A 225 19.78 10.78 -1.52
CA ILE A 225 18.88 10.27 -0.47
C ILE A 225 19.66 9.85 0.78
N ASP A 226 19.01 9.94 1.94
CA ASP A 226 19.58 9.55 3.24
C ASP A 226 18.94 8.27 3.80
N GLN A 227 17.69 8.01 3.39
CA GLN A 227 16.92 6.86 3.85
C GLN A 227 16.11 6.22 2.72
N ALA A 228 16.10 4.89 2.68
CA ALA A 228 15.24 4.11 1.79
C ALA A 228 14.28 3.27 2.63
N VAL A 229 12.99 3.29 2.31
CA VAL A 229 11.98 2.49 3.04
C VAL A 229 11.21 1.58 2.09
N LEU A 230 11.51 0.29 2.18
CA LEU A 230 10.84 -0.78 1.46
C LEU A 230 9.83 -1.47 2.39
N GLY A 231 8.54 -1.34 2.14
CA GLY A 231 7.53 -1.99 2.99
C GLY A 231 6.48 -1.02 3.56
N SER A 232 5.22 -1.28 3.26
CA SER A 232 4.04 -0.59 3.80
C SER A 232 2.77 -1.40 3.48
N CYS A 233 1.57 -0.85 3.79
CA CYS A 233 0.31 -1.43 3.30
C CYS A 233 0.20 -1.33 1.77
N THR A 234 0.89 -0.37 1.16
CA THR A 234 0.90 -0.16 -0.29
C THR A 234 1.80 -1.17 -0.98
N ASN A 235 3.03 -1.36 -0.52
CA ASN A 235 4.01 -2.29 -1.10
C ASN A 235 4.91 -2.87 0.01
N GLY A 236 4.78 -4.16 0.26
CA GLY A 236 5.50 -4.88 1.31
C GLY A 236 5.19 -6.38 1.33
N ARG A 237 4.55 -6.87 0.27
CA ARG A 237 4.17 -8.28 0.08
C ARG A 237 5.30 -9.01 -0.62
N LEU A 238 5.13 -10.31 -0.82
CA LEU A 238 6.22 -11.16 -1.29
C LEU A 238 6.80 -10.73 -2.65
N GLU A 239 5.95 -10.27 -3.59
CA GLU A 239 6.42 -9.77 -4.90
C GLU A 239 7.22 -8.47 -4.78
N ASP A 240 6.83 -7.57 -3.87
CA ASP A 240 7.53 -6.31 -3.60
C ASP A 240 8.92 -6.58 -3.00
N LEU A 241 9.02 -7.57 -2.11
CA LEU A 241 10.28 -7.99 -1.52
C LEU A 241 11.15 -8.77 -2.53
N ALA A 242 10.53 -9.57 -3.41
CA ALA A 242 11.26 -10.35 -4.40
C ALA A 242 12.03 -9.46 -5.38
N ILE A 243 11.38 -8.44 -5.95
CA ILE A 243 12.05 -7.54 -6.91
C ILE A 243 13.17 -6.74 -6.24
N ALA A 244 12.98 -6.28 -5.01
CA ALA A 244 14.02 -5.59 -4.27
C ALA A 244 15.19 -6.53 -3.92
N ALA A 245 14.91 -7.77 -3.52
CA ALA A 245 15.94 -8.77 -3.24
C ALA A 245 16.73 -9.14 -4.51
N GLU A 246 16.08 -9.23 -5.67
CA GLU A 246 16.74 -9.43 -6.97
C GLU A 246 17.75 -8.30 -7.24
N ILE A 247 17.32 -7.04 -7.10
CA ILE A 247 18.17 -5.86 -7.34
C ILE A 247 19.36 -5.82 -6.39
N LEU A 248 19.16 -6.15 -5.11
CA LEU A 248 20.15 -6.06 -4.04
C LEU A 248 21.09 -7.27 -3.94
N LYS A 249 20.78 -8.40 -4.58
CA LYS A 249 21.51 -9.66 -4.40
C LYS A 249 23.00 -9.51 -4.74
N GLY A 250 23.86 -9.82 -3.77
CA GLY A 250 25.31 -9.76 -3.92
C GLY A 250 25.90 -8.34 -4.01
N LYS A 251 25.09 -7.31 -3.74
CA LYS A 251 25.48 -5.90 -3.75
C LYS A 251 25.41 -5.33 -2.33
N ARG A 252 25.97 -4.14 -2.12
CA ARG A 252 25.90 -3.37 -0.87
C ARG A 252 25.17 -2.06 -1.11
N ILE A 253 24.30 -1.69 -0.18
CA ILE A 253 23.63 -0.38 -0.14
C ILE A 253 24.68 0.71 0.08
N ALA A 254 24.45 1.90 -0.48
CA ALA A 254 25.35 3.04 -0.32
C ALA A 254 25.58 3.35 1.16
N GLU A 255 26.84 3.62 1.54
CA GLU A 255 27.25 3.70 2.96
C GLU A 255 26.48 4.76 3.77
N HIS A 256 26.06 5.86 3.12
CA HIS A 256 25.31 6.94 3.75
C HIS A 256 23.79 6.70 3.80
N VAL A 257 23.28 5.65 3.14
CA VAL A 257 21.85 5.37 3.09
C VAL A 257 21.44 4.36 4.16
N ARG A 258 20.44 4.76 4.95
CA ARG A 258 19.75 3.85 5.87
C ARG A 258 18.59 3.17 5.13
N MET A 259 18.76 1.92 4.73
CA MET A 259 17.65 1.15 4.18
C MET A 259 16.88 0.41 5.28
N ILE A 260 15.56 0.60 5.33
CA ILE A 260 14.64 -0.07 6.25
C ILE A 260 13.70 -0.96 5.44
N VAL A 261 13.59 -2.24 5.83
CA VAL A 261 12.71 -3.22 5.19
C VAL A 261 11.61 -3.66 6.15
N VAL A 262 10.36 -3.59 5.69
CA VAL A 262 9.14 -3.84 6.48
C VAL A 262 8.24 -4.85 5.76
N PRO A 263 8.31 -6.15 6.09
CA PRO A 263 7.37 -7.12 5.55
C PRO A 263 5.93 -6.79 5.99
N ALA A 264 4.96 -6.88 5.10
CA ALA A 264 3.59 -6.41 5.35
C ALA A 264 2.84 -7.21 6.45
N SER A 265 3.23 -8.47 6.65
CA SER A 265 2.68 -9.36 7.68
C SER A 265 3.69 -10.40 8.11
N ARG A 266 3.34 -11.15 9.17
CA ARG A 266 4.07 -12.33 9.62
C ARG A 266 4.13 -13.42 8.56
N GLU A 267 3.03 -13.63 7.84
CA GLU A 267 2.95 -14.61 6.75
C GLU A 267 3.95 -14.27 5.65
N ILE A 268 3.96 -13.01 5.20
CA ILE A 268 4.93 -12.52 4.21
C ILE A 268 6.36 -12.59 4.74
N TYR A 269 6.59 -12.22 6.00
CA TYR A 269 7.90 -12.29 6.63
C TYR A 269 8.48 -13.72 6.56
N LEU A 270 7.68 -14.72 6.96
CA LEU A 270 8.10 -16.13 6.95
C LEU A 270 8.35 -16.64 5.52
N GLN A 271 7.47 -16.31 4.57
CA GLN A 271 7.66 -16.68 3.15
C GLN A 271 8.94 -16.06 2.56
N ALA A 272 9.21 -14.80 2.88
CA ALA A 272 10.40 -14.10 2.40
C ALA A 272 11.68 -14.63 3.06
N MET A 273 11.60 -15.09 4.32
CA MET A 273 12.70 -15.77 5.00
C MET A 273 13.01 -17.12 4.36
N GLU A 274 11.98 -17.92 4.05
CA GLU A 274 12.11 -19.21 3.36
C GLU A 274 12.73 -19.05 1.97
N LYS A 275 12.39 -17.99 1.24
CA LYS A 275 12.98 -17.66 -0.06
C LYS A 275 14.37 -17.02 0.01
N GLY A 276 14.90 -16.77 1.20
CA GLY A 276 16.22 -16.16 1.40
C GLY A 276 16.26 -14.64 1.16
N TYR A 277 15.13 -13.97 0.93
CA TYR A 277 15.08 -12.52 0.70
C TYR A 277 15.54 -11.75 1.92
N MET A 278 15.16 -12.21 3.12
CA MET A 278 15.58 -11.57 4.38
C MET A 278 17.10 -11.61 4.54
N GLN A 279 17.75 -12.72 4.15
CA GLN A 279 19.20 -12.83 4.18
C GLN A 279 19.85 -11.85 3.20
N ILE A 280 19.33 -11.75 1.96
CA ILE A 280 19.83 -10.81 0.96
C ILE A 280 19.77 -9.37 1.48
N PHE A 281 18.68 -8.96 2.12
CA PHE A 281 18.56 -7.60 2.67
C PHE A 281 19.59 -7.32 3.77
N LEU A 282 19.79 -8.27 4.69
CA LEU A 282 20.80 -8.14 5.76
C LEU A 282 22.23 -8.10 5.19
N GLU A 283 22.53 -8.96 4.21
CA GLU A 283 23.82 -8.99 3.52
C GLU A 283 24.07 -7.71 2.72
N ALA A 284 23.04 -7.09 2.16
CA ALA A 284 23.15 -5.80 1.49
C ALA A 284 23.38 -4.62 2.45
N GLY A 285 23.09 -4.80 3.76
CA GLY A 285 23.25 -3.78 4.80
C GLY A 285 21.95 -3.12 5.26
N ALA A 286 20.78 -3.66 4.88
CA ALA A 286 19.50 -3.11 5.32
C ALA A 286 19.13 -3.52 6.75
N THR A 287 18.32 -2.68 7.40
CA THR A 287 17.69 -3.00 8.70
C THR A 287 16.29 -3.54 8.46
N ILE A 288 16.04 -4.78 8.90
CA ILE A 288 14.69 -5.37 8.86
C ILE A 288 13.98 -5.05 10.18
N ILE A 289 12.76 -4.53 10.10
CA ILE A 289 11.90 -4.29 11.26
C ILE A 289 10.69 -5.23 11.25
N ASN A 290 9.98 -5.30 12.40
CA ASN A 290 8.81 -6.17 12.50
C ASN A 290 7.69 -5.73 11.55
N PRO A 291 6.81 -6.66 11.14
CA PRO A 291 5.62 -6.31 10.38
C PRO A 291 4.78 -5.23 11.07
N GLY A 292 4.46 -4.17 10.33
CA GLY A 292 3.74 -3.00 10.84
C GLY A 292 3.85 -1.77 9.92
N CYS A 293 3.31 -0.63 10.37
CA CYS A 293 3.28 0.61 9.58
C CYS A 293 4.40 1.61 9.92
N GLY A 294 5.42 1.23 10.70
CA GLY A 294 6.58 2.11 10.92
C GLY A 294 7.51 2.06 9.70
N PRO A 295 8.08 3.19 9.22
CA PRO A 295 7.98 4.58 9.68
C PRO A 295 6.92 5.47 9.00
N CYS A 296 5.91 4.93 8.31
CA CYS A 296 4.95 5.68 7.47
C CYS A 296 4.28 6.91 8.15
N LEU A 297 4.13 6.91 9.48
CA LEU A 297 3.50 7.99 10.25
C LEU A 297 4.48 8.86 11.06
N GLY A 298 5.79 8.73 10.84
CA GLY A 298 6.81 9.59 11.47
C GLY A 298 6.90 9.48 13.00
N ALA A 299 6.44 8.35 13.55
CA ALA A 299 6.31 8.16 14.99
C ALA A 299 7.12 6.98 15.55
N HIS A 300 7.73 6.14 14.71
CA HIS A 300 8.47 4.96 15.14
C HIS A 300 9.37 4.42 14.01
N GLN A 301 10.51 3.80 14.35
CA GLN A 301 11.30 2.89 13.49
C GLN A 301 12.05 3.47 12.27
N GLY A 302 12.15 4.79 12.12
CA GLY A 302 12.88 5.39 10.99
C GLY A 302 12.52 6.86 10.75
N ILE A 303 12.57 7.66 11.82
CA ILE A 303 12.19 9.08 11.80
C ILE A 303 13.27 9.88 11.06
N LEU A 304 12.87 10.77 10.16
CA LEU A 304 13.76 11.66 9.42
C LEU A 304 14.12 12.91 10.22
N ALA A 305 15.40 13.28 10.17
CA ALA A 305 15.91 14.55 10.68
C ALA A 305 15.61 15.71 9.71
N SER A 306 15.91 16.94 10.14
CA SER A 306 15.83 18.11 9.25
C SER A 306 16.83 17.98 8.09
N GLY A 307 16.39 18.34 6.88
CA GLY A 307 17.20 18.31 5.67
C GLY A 307 17.37 16.92 5.02
N GLU A 308 16.93 15.85 5.68
CA GLU A 308 17.05 14.50 5.14
C GLU A 308 15.97 14.20 4.08
N ARG A 309 16.37 13.40 3.09
CA ARG A 309 15.48 12.89 2.04
C ARG A 309 15.28 11.39 2.18
N ALA A 310 14.03 10.95 2.09
CA ALA A 310 13.69 9.55 2.00
C ALA A 310 13.04 9.19 0.66
N ILE A 311 13.42 8.05 0.08
CA ILE A 311 12.63 7.39 -0.96
C ILE A 311 11.90 6.19 -0.34
N THR A 312 10.59 6.09 -0.57
CA THR A 312 9.76 5.10 0.13
C THR A 312 8.72 4.46 -0.77
N SER A 313 8.43 3.20 -0.48
CA SER A 313 7.32 2.45 -1.08
C SER A 313 6.04 2.57 -0.24
N THR A 314 5.89 3.68 0.50
CA THR A 314 4.69 4.05 1.25
C THR A 314 3.71 4.83 0.37
N ASN A 315 2.61 5.34 0.93
CA ASN A 315 1.54 6.04 0.21
C ASN A 315 1.48 7.55 0.41
N ARG A 316 2.22 8.15 1.34
CA ARG A 316 2.09 9.59 1.67
C ARG A 316 3.43 10.28 1.84
N ASN A 317 3.54 11.48 1.28
CA ASN A 317 4.74 12.32 1.29
C ASN A 317 4.51 13.75 1.82
N PHE A 318 3.42 13.98 2.56
CA PHE A 318 3.12 15.28 3.13
C PHE A 318 4.26 15.79 4.03
N ARG A 319 4.34 17.12 4.17
CA ARG A 319 5.35 17.75 5.04
C ARG A 319 5.28 17.21 6.47
N GLY A 320 6.42 16.79 7.02
CA GLY A 320 6.50 16.22 8.37
C GLY A 320 5.92 14.80 8.51
N ARG A 321 5.59 14.13 7.40
CA ARG A 321 4.95 12.81 7.45
C ARG A 321 5.79 11.73 8.12
N MET A 322 7.12 11.80 7.94
CA MET A 322 8.05 10.78 8.43
C MET A 322 9.01 11.31 9.51
N GLY A 323 8.73 12.47 10.10
CA GLY A 323 9.58 13.07 11.11
C GLY A 323 9.60 14.58 11.00
N SER A 324 10.79 15.15 10.80
CA SER A 324 10.97 16.59 10.68
C SER A 324 10.09 17.20 9.59
N PRO A 325 9.42 18.35 9.83
CA PRO A 325 8.76 19.13 8.78
C PRO A 325 9.70 19.65 7.69
N GLU A 326 11.01 19.61 7.92
CA GLU A 326 12.06 20.00 6.96
C GLU A 326 12.65 18.79 6.23
N SER A 327 12.09 17.60 6.42
CA SER A 327 12.43 16.41 5.63
C SER A 327 11.61 16.32 4.36
N GLU A 328 12.15 15.64 3.35
CA GLU A 328 11.50 15.36 2.09
C GLU A 328 11.24 13.85 1.94
N VAL A 329 10.07 13.50 1.42
CA VAL A 329 9.67 12.11 1.18
C VAL A 329 9.28 11.96 -0.28
N TYR A 330 9.90 11.02 -0.98
CA TYR A 330 9.58 10.64 -2.35
C TYR A 330 8.89 9.27 -2.33
N LEU A 331 7.80 9.11 -3.08
CA LEU A 331 7.09 7.84 -3.18
C LEU A 331 7.44 7.15 -4.49
N ALA A 332 7.88 5.91 -4.43
CA ALA A 332 8.26 5.15 -5.61
C ALA A 332 7.94 3.66 -5.46
N SER A 333 8.07 2.90 -6.55
CA SER A 333 7.93 1.44 -6.52
C SER A 333 9.04 0.75 -5.72
N PRO A 334 8.81 -0.48 -5.22
CA PRO A 334 9.86 -1.31 -4.62
C PRO A 334 11.14 -1.41 -5.47
N ALA A 335 11.01 -1.50 -6.80
CA ALA A 335 12.13 -1.55 -7.71
C ALA A 335 12.96 -0.25 -7.64
N THR A 336 12.30 0.91 -7.79
CA THR A 336 12.96 2.22 -7.71
C THR A 336 13.57 2.48 -6.34
N VAL A 337 12.92 2.08 -5.25
CA VAL A 337 13.46 2.20 -3.88
C VAL A 337 14.73 1.38 -3.73
N ALA A 338 14.74 0.13 -4.19
CA ALA A 338 15.91 -0.75 -4.08
C ALA A 338 17.08 -0.25 -4.93
N ALA A 339 16.81 0.19 -6.17
CA ALA A 339 17.80 0.78 -7.06
C ALA A 339 18.43 2.04 -6.45
N SER A 340 17.60 2.92 -5.91
CA SER A 340 18.05 4.17 -5.28
C SER A 340 18.86 3.92 -4.02
N ALA A 341 18.49 2.91 -3.22
CA ALA A 341 19.26 2.51 -2.04
C ALA A 341 20.67 2.04 -2.40
N LEU A 342 20.84 1.33 -3.52
CA LEU A 342 22.16 0.91 -4.00
C LEU A 342 23.05 2.08 -4.38
N ARG A 343 22.50 3.08 -5.07
CA ARG A 343 23.27 4.20 -5.61
C ARG A 343 23.48 5.33 -4.61
N GLY A 344 22.60 5.46 -3.61
CA GLY A 344 22.65 6.59 -2.68
C GLY A 344 21.90 7.83 -3.16
N GLU A 345 21.21 7.72 -4.28
CA GLU A 345 20.48 8.78 -4.97
C GLU A 345 19.29 8.18 -5.72
N ILE A 346 18.28 8.99 -6.03
CA ILE A 346 17.13 8.55 -6.84
C ILE A 346 17.65 8.01 -8.17
N THR A 347 17.29 6.77 -8.47
CA THR A 347 17.83 6.01 -9.60
C THR A 347 16.72 5.32 -10.35
N ASP A 348 16.78 5.36 -11.68
CA ASP A 348 15.93 4.55 -12.53
C ASP A 348 16.24 3.05 -12.33
N PRO A 349 15.26 2.23 -11.90
CA PRO A 349 15.51 0.82 -11.64
C PRO A 349 15.98 0.04 -12.88
N ARG A 350 15.70 0.53 -14.10
CA ARG A 350 16.10 -0.12 -15.37
C ARG A 350 17.62 -0.13 -15.59
N GLU A 351 18.37 0.66 -14.82
CA GLU A 351 19.83 0.80 -14.93
C GLU A 351 20.66 -0.10 -14.00
N VAL A 352 20.01 -1.00 -13.22
CA VAL A 352 20.67 -1.81 -12.16
C VAL A 352 20.42 -3.31 -12.17
#